data_AF-A0A6P2D7A1-F1
#
_entry.id   AF-A0A6P2D7A1-F1
#
_cell.length_a   1.000
_cell.length_b   1.000
_cell.length_c   1.000
_cell.angle_alpha   90.00
_cell.angle_beta   90.00
_cell.angle_gamma   90.00
#
_symmetry.space_group_name_H-M   'P 1'
#
loop_
_entity.id
_entity.type
_entity.pdbx_description
1 polymer ?
#
loop_
_entity_poly.entity_id
_entity_poly.type
_entity_poly.pdbx_seq_one_letter_code
_entity_poly.pdbx_strand_id
1 'polypeptide(L)'
;MEAKALEFLKTTIEAATPGERIVTTDREPRHVYYVLQPDGKLERVESTGAPDAHQAADLDTLVRAALETHDKDRRAPVIWYGRTQVVAVMQPGEVASDVCRVALTPSPQLARLADWDRAGKASPSQAELVVLLRTLFTGCVPDDFLPAVRGVKSTKKMDADSQISHGRVSLGKSMIAEMSGVAAIPERVSFMVPVFAQAAVEIHATIRVEVEPDAQNERFNLYVIPGDIEHAFAHAEEVIAERLTRLLGESPIPVYRGTP
;
A
#
# COMPACT_ATOMS: atom_id res chain seq x y z
N MET A 1 -24.13 -43.07 12.76
CA MET A 1 -24.26 -41.60 12.93
C MET A 1 -24.85 -40.89 11.71
N GLU A 2 -24.96 -41.54 10.55
CA GLU A 2 -25.44 -40.94 9.28
C GLU A 2 -26.97 -40.72 9.19
N ALA A 3 -27.77 -41.50 9.90
CA ALA A 3 -29.23 -41.41 9.80
C ALA A 3 -29.82 -40.08 10.34
N LYS A 4 -29.18 -39.47 11.35
CA LYS A 4 -29.65 -38.20 11.94
C LYS A 4 -29.25 -36.97 11.11
N ALA A 5 -28.15 -37.03 10.36
CA ALA A 5 -27.72 -35.95 9.47
C ALA A 5 -28.65 -35.85 8.22
N LEU A 6 -29.10 -37.00 7.72
CA LEU A 6 -30.09 -37.08 6.65
C LEU A 6 -31.48 -36.58 7.08
N GLU A 7 -31.91 -36.87 8.31
CA GLU A 7 -33.18 -36.35 8.85
C GLU A 7 -33.17 -34.82 9.05
N PHE A 8 -32.01 -34.25 9.43
CA PHE A 8 -31.86 -32.81 9.58
C PHE A 8 -31.88 -32.07 8.24
N LEU A 9 -31.27 -32.65 7.20
CA LEU A 9 -31.38 -32.14 5.82
C LEU A 9 -32.83 -32.21 5.31
N LYS A 10 -33.56 -33.29 5.65
CA LYS A 10 -34.96 -33.50 5.26
C LYS A 10 -35.89 -32.42 5.83
N THR A 11 -35.73 -32.11 7.11
CA THR A 11 -36.54 -31.09 7.82
C THR A 11 -36.22 -29.65 7.39
N THR A 12 -35.01 -29.40 6.90
CA THR A 12 -34.60 -28.05 6.43
C THR A 12 -35.04 -27.78 4.98
N ILE A 13 -35.25 -28.84 4.19
CA ILE A 13 -35.76 -28.79 2.81
C ILE A 13 -37.29 -28.59 2.80
N GLU A 14 -38.01 -29.17 3.76
CA GLU A 14 -39.48 -29.07 3.87
C GLU A 14 -39.98 -27.68 4.31
N ALA A 15 -39.09 -26.81 4.82
CA ALA A 15 -39.43 -25.48 5.32
C ALA A 15 -39.31 -24.35 4.29
N ALA A 16 -39.12 -24.62 3.00
CA ALA A 16 -38.87 -23.57 2.00
C ALA A 16 -39.61 -23.73 0.67
N THR A 17 -40.36 -22.69 0.31
CA THR A 17 -40.96 -22.45 -1.01
C THR A 17 -40.33 -21.19 -1.63
N PRO A 18 -40.48 -20.96 -2.95
CA PRO A 18 -39.69 -21.52 -4.04
C PRO A 18 -38.56 -20.57 -4.48
N GLY A 19 -37.38 -21.12 -4.69
CA GLY A 19 -36.24 -20.47 -5.33
C GLY A 19 -35.13 -21.49 -5.50
N GLU A 20 -34.47 -21.49 -6.66
CA GLU A 20 -33.32 -22.36 -6.92
C GLU A 20 -32.29 -22.21 -5.80
N ARG A 21 -32.02 -23.30 -5.08
CA ARG A 21 -31.09 -23.30 -3.95
C ARG A 21 -29.81 -24.00 -4.36
N ILE A 22 -28.69 -23.28 -4.28
CA ILE A 22 -27.36 -23.83 -4.54
C ILE A 22 -26.92 -24.63 -3.30
N VAL A 23 -26.56 -25.89 -3.52
CA VAL A 23 -26.03 -26.83 -2.53
C VAL A 23 -24.58 -27.15 -2.92
N THR A 24 -23.63 -26.80 -2.07
CA THR A 24 -22.23 -27.19 -2.20
C THR A 24 -21.95 -28.43 -1.35
N THR A 25 -21.00 -29.28 -1.79
CA THR A 25 -20.65 -30.50 -1.06
C THR A 25 -19.14 -30.57 -0.85
N ASP A 26 -18.69 -31.10 0.30
CA ASP A 26 -17.27 -31.14 0.67
C ASP A 26 -16.44 -32.17 -0.12
N ARG A 27 -17.11 -33.01 -0.92
CA ARG A 27 -16.49 -34.12 -1.67
C ARG A 27 -16.32 -33.85 -3.17
N GLU A 28 -16.90 -32.76 -3.68
CA GLU A 28 -16.79 -32.36 -5.07
C GLU A 28 -15.86 -31.12 -5.20
N PRO A 29 -15.16 -30.95 -6.32
CA PRO A 29 -14.34 -29.76 -6.57
C PRO A 29 -15.16 -28.47 -6.48
N ARG A 30 -14.53 -27.34 -6.13
CA ARG A 30 -15.20 -26.02 -5.94
C ARG A 30 -16.04 -25.52 -7.14
N HIS A 31 -15.81 -26.06 -8.34
CA HIS A 31 -16.53 -25.70 -9.56
C HIS A 31 -17.76 -26.59 -9.83
N VAL A 32 -18.02 -27.55 -8.96
CA VAL A 32 -19.20 -28.43 -9.04
C VAL A 32 -20.13 -28.06 -7.89
N TYR A 33 -21.34 -27.65 -8.22
CA TYR A 33 -22.40 -27.40 -7.25
C TYR A 33 -23.69 -28.04 -7.72
N TYR A 34 -24.62 -28.24 -6.80
CA TYR A 34 -25.91 -28.81 -7.10
C TYR A 34 -26.99 -27.73 -6.97
N VAL A 35 -27.83 -27.59 -7.98
CA VAL A 35 -29.00 -26.72 -7.90
C VAL A 35 -30.19 -27.57 -7.49
N LEU A 36 -30.77 -27.27 -6.34
CA LEU A 36 -32.03 -27.87 -5.90
C LEU A 36 -33.16 -27.20 -6.68
N GLN A 37 -33.70 -27.93 -7.65
CA GLN A 37 -34.84 -27.50 -8.43
C GLN A 37 -36.12 -27.50 -7.58
N PRO A 38 -37.18 -26.76 -8.01
CA PRO A 38 -38.47 -26.74 -7.31
C PRO A 38 -39.13 -28.12 -7.15
N ASP A 39 -38.75 -29.09 -7.97
CA ASP A 39 -39.22 -30.48 -7.90
C ASP A 39 -38.48 -31.34 -6.84
N GLY A 40 -37.53 -30.74 -6.11
CA GLY A 40 -36.73 -31.39 -5.09
C GLY A 40 -35.55 -32.21 -5.61
N LYS A 41 -35.29 -32.20 -6.93
CA LYS A 41 -34.10 -32.85 -7.50
C LYS A 41 -32.89 -31.95 -7.43
N LEU A 42 -31.73 -32.56 -7.19
CA LEU A 42 -30.44 -31.91 -7.29
C LEU A 42 -29.90 -32.10 -8.69
N GLU A 43 -29.78 -31.01 -9.44
CA GLU A 43 -29.08 -31.00 -10.71
C GLU A 43 -27.61 -30.66 -10.47
N ARG A 44 -26.71 -31.57 -10.85
CA ARG A 44 -25.26 -31.31 -10.79
C ARG A 44 -24.91 -30.31 -11.89
N VAL A 45 -24.54 -29.11 -11.50
CA VAL A 45 -24.02 -28.10 -12.40
C VAL A 45 -22.50 -28.10 -12.26
N GLU A 46 -21.84 -28.42 -13.37
CA GLU A 46 -20.41 -28.27 -13.50
C GLU A 46 -20.15 -26.90 -14.12
N SER A 47 -19.73 -25.95 -13.28
CA SER A 47 -19.16 -24.72 -13.77
C SER A 47 -17.81 -25.03 -14.39
N THR A 48 -17.47 -24.36 -15.48
CA THR A 48 -16.05 -24.17 -15.82
C THR A 48 -15.36 -23.64 -14.56
N GLY A 49 -14.18 -24.17 -14.23
CA GLY A 49 -13.44 -23.87 -13.02
C GLY A 49 -13.46 -22.39 -12.61
N ALA A 50 -13.24 -22.11 -11.31
CA ALA A 50 -12.91 -20.74 -10.95
C ALA A 50 -11.72 -20.29 -11.82
N PRO A 51 -11.77 -19.08 -12.41
CA PRO A 51 -10.72 -18.63 -13.32
C PRO A 51 -9.37 -18.62 -12.60
N ASP A 52 -8.32 -18.95 -13.34
CA ASP A 52 -6.98 -18.95 -12.79
C ASP A 52 -6.58 -17.51 -12.45
N ALA A 53 -6.18 -17.32 -11.20
CA ALA A 53 -5.77 -16.03 -10.65
C ALA A 53 -4.26 -16.04 -10.40
N HIS A 54 -3.49 -15.91 -11.48
CA HIS A 54 -2.03 -15.90 -11.42
C HIS A 54 -1.49 -14.61 -10.80
N GLN A 55 -0.37 -14.74 -10.07
CA GLN A 55 0.40 -13.60 -9.58
C GLN A 55 1.77 -13.59 -10.27
N ALA A 56 2.03 -12.54 -11.04
CA ALA A 56 3.33 -12.27 -11.61
C ALA A 56 4.17 -11.45 -10.62
N ALA A 57 5.47 -11.76 -10.59
CA ALA A 57 6.43 -11.04 -9.76
C ALA A 57 6.92 -9.72 -10.39
N ASP A 58 6.74 -9.55 -11.71
CA ASP A 58 7.19 -8.39 -12.48
C ASP A 58 6.30 -8.13 -13.71
N LEU A 59 6.48 -6.95 -14.32
CA LEU A 59 5.71 -6.54 -15.50
C LEU A 59 6.06 -7.39 -16.73
N ASP A 60 7.32 -7.80 -16.88
CA ASP A 60 7.79 -8.62 -17.99
C ASP A 60 7.07 -9.99 -18.06
N THR A 61 6.87 -10.63 -16.91
CA THR A 61 6.15 -11.91 -16.78
C THR A 61 4.66 -11.72 -17.06
N LEU A 62 4.04 -10.64 -16.54
CA LEU A 62 2.64 -10.33 -16.82
C LEU A 62 2.40 -10.08 -18.31
N VAL A 63 3.26 -9.30 -18.96
CA VAL A 63 3.17 -9.01 -20.40
C VAL A 63 3.39 -10.28 -21.22
N ARG A 64 4.36 -11.12 -20.85
CA ARG A 64 4.59 -12.41 -21.52
C ARG A 64 3.37 -13.32 -21.46
N ALA A 65 2.75 -13.45 -20.29
CA ALA A 65 1.53 -14.24 -20.13
C ALA A 65 0.38 -13.70 -21.02
N ALA A 66 0.25 -12.38 -21.12
CA ALA A 66 -0.73 -11.76 -22.01
C ALA A 66 -0.42 -12.03 -23.50
N LEU A 67 0.85 -11.95 -23.91
CA LEU A 67 1.27 -12.22 -25.29
C LEU A 67 1.10 -13.70 -25.67
N GLU A 68 1.42 -14.63 -24.77
CA GLU A 68 1.27 -16.07 -25.00
C GLU A 68 -0.20 -16.49 -25.12
N THR A 69 -1.09 -15.77 -24.43
CA THR A 69 -2.54 -16.05 -24.48
C THR A 69 -3.25 -15.36 -25.65
N HIS A 70 -2.55 -14.47 -26.37
CA HIS A 70 -3.12 -13.77 -27.51
C HIS A 70 -3.31 -14.72 -28.71
N ASP A 71 -4.51 -15.29 -28.80
CA ASP A 71 -4.99 -16.07 -29.94
C ASP A 71 -5.79 -15.17 -30.91
N LYS A 72 -5.52 -15.28 -32.21
CA LYS A 72 -6.20 -14.48 -33.26
C LYS A 72 -7.68 -14.80 -33.38
N ASP A 73 -8.09 -15.99 -32.96
CA ASP A 73 -9.47 -16.46 -33.05
C ASP A 73 -10.30 -16.14 -31.79
N ARG A 74 -9.66 -15.57 -30.76
CA ARG A 74 -10.30 -15.14 -29.50
C ARG A 74 -10.24 -13.63 -29.34
N ARG A 75 -10.99 -13.10 -28.37
CA ARG A 75 -10.84 -11.70 -27.97
C ARG A 75 -9.43 -11.49 -27.40
N ALA A 76 -8.75 -10.47 -27.90
CA ALA A 76 -7.42 -10.12 -27.41
C ALA A 76 -7.45 -9.81 -25.90
N PRO A 77 -6.39 -10.21 -25.16
CA PRO A 77 -6.22 -9.79 -23.78
C PRO A 77 -6.23 -8.27 -23.64
N VAL A 78 -6.56 -7.77 -22.45
CA VAL A 78 -6.46 -6.35 -22.09
C VAL A 78 -5.65 -6.17 -20.82
N ILE A 79 -4.84 -5.11 -20.76
CA ILE A 79 -4.04 -4.79 -19.57
C ILE A 79 -4.60 -3.52 -18.91
N TRP A 80 -4.83 -3.59 -17.62
CA TRP A 80 -5.23 -2.47 -16.76
C TRP A 80 -4.12 -2.17 -15.78
N TYR A 81 -3.84 -0.90 -15.54
CA TYR A 81 -2.87 -0.47 -14.54
C TYR A 81 -3.42 0.66 -13.66
N GLY A 82 -3.01 0.69 -12.41
CA GLY A 82 -3.34 1.76 -11.49
C GLY A 82 -2.45 1.75 -10.25
N ARG A 83 -2.83 2.51 -9.22
CA ARG A 83 -2.03 2.73 -8.02
C ARG A 83 -1.60 1.46 -7.27
N THR A 84 -2.46 0.43 -7.27
CA THR A 84 -2.31 -0.73 -6.38
C THR A 84 -1.98 -2.03 -7.11
N GLN A 85 -2.12 -2.08 -8.43
CA GLN A 85 -1.85 -3.28 -9.22
C GLN A 85 -1.81 -3.00 -10.72
N VAL A 86 -1.19 -3.92 -11.45
CA VAL A 86 -1.36 -4.13 -12.90
C VAL A 86 -2.05 -5.47 -13.10
N VAL A 87 -3.05 -5.53 -13.98
CA VAL A 87 -3.87 -6.72 -14.23
C VAL A 87 -3.95 -6.97 -15.73
N ALA A 88 -3.52 -8.13 -16.19
CA ALA A 88 -3.87 -8.65 -17.51
C ALA A 88 -5.13 -9.52 -17.39
N VAL A 89 -6.16 -9.18 -18.16
CA VAL A 89 -7.36 -10.00 -18.34
C VAL A 89 -7.22 -10.74 -19.66
N MET A 90 -7.11 -12.08 -19.59
CA MET A 90 -6.71 -12.87 -20.75
C MET A 90 -7.83 -13.05 -21.79
N GLN A 91 -9.08 -13.16 -21.33
CA GLN A 91 -10.25 -13.42 -22.18
C GLN A 91 -11.41 -12.49 -21.81
N PRO A 92 -11.35 -11.21 -22.17
CA PRO A 92 -12.31 -10.21 -21.72
C PRO A 92 -13.74 -10.48 -22.22
N GLY A 93 -14.69 -10.54 -21.28
CA GLY A 93 -16.12 -10.75 -21.55
C GLY A 93 -16.58 -12.21 -21.50
N GLU A 94 -15.70 -13.13 -21.12
CA GLU A 94 -16.09 -14.47 -20.69
C GLU A 94 -16.54 -14.46 -19.22
N VAL A 95 -17.36 -15.43 -18.82
CA VAL A 95 -17.94 -15.52 -17.46
C VAL A 95 -16.86 -15.75 -16.41
N ALA A 96 -15.74 -16.37 -16.79
CA ALA A 96 -14.60 -16.68 -15.95
C ALA A 96 -13.30 -16.38 -16.71
N SER A 97 -12.96 -15.11 -16.88
CA SER A 97 -11.68 -14.71 -17.48
C SER A 97 -10.51 -14.99 -16.55
N ASP A 98 -9.51 -15.72 -17.02
CA ASP A 98 -8.23 -15.84 -16.33
C ASP A 98 -7.56 -14.46 -16.20
N VAL A 99 -6.92 -14.23 -15.05
CA VAL A 99 -6.25 -12.97 -14.74
C VAL A 99 -4.83 -13.21 -14.25
N CYS A 100 -3.91 -12.36 -14.70
CA CYS A 100 -2.55 -12.29 -14.16
C CYS A 100 -2.34 -10.91 -13.52
N ARG A 101 -1.89 -10.88 -12.26
CA ARG A 101 -1.75 -9.65 -11.48
C ARG A 101 -0.32 -9.42 -11.02
N VAL A 102 0.12 -8.17 -11.07
CA VAL A 102 1.29 -7.67 -10.35
C VAL A 102 0.77 -6.71 -9.29
N ALA A 103 1.00 -7.01 -8.01
CA ALA A 103 0.61 -6.10 -6.94
C ALA A 103 1.58 -4.92 -6.88
N LEU A 104 1.09 -3.71 -6.62
CA LEU A 104 1.91 -2.51 -6.46
C LEU A 104 1.76 -2.02 -5.04
N THR A 105 2.53 -2.63 -4.14
CA THR A 105 2.55 -2.26 -2.73
C THR A 105 3.48 -1.05 -2.54
N PRO A 106 3.04 0.04 -1.89
CA PRO A 106 3.93 1.15 -1.57
C PRO A 106 5.16 0.69 -0.79
N SER A 107 6.32 1.29 -1.06
CA SER A 107 7.53 0.99 -0.30
C SER A 107 7.36 1.34 1.18
N PRO A 108 8.09 0.70 2.10
CA PRO A 108 8.08 1.08 3.51
C PRO A 108 8.43 2.56 3.74
N GLN A 109 9.30 3.13 2.90
CA GLN A 109 9.73 4.53 2.95
C GLN A 109 8.59 5.46 2.55
N LEU A 110 7.96 5.22 1.40
CA LEU A 110 6.85 6.04 0.93
C LEU A 110 5.63 5.90 1.86
N ALA A 111 5.34 4.68 2.34
CA ALA A 111 4.28 4.43 3.30
C ALA A 111 4.49 5.23 4.60
N ARG A 112 5.73 5.28 5.12
CA ARG A 112 6.05 6.08 6.31
C ARG A 112 5.82 7.57 6.07
N LEU A 113 6.23 8.10 4.92
CA LEU A 113 6.00 9.50 4.57
C LEU A 113 4.49 9.78 4.39
N ALA A 114 3.74 8.88 3.77
CA ALA A 114 2.30 9.00 3.65
C ALA A 114 1.59 8.96 5.02
N ASP A 115 2.11 8.19 5.98
CA ASP A 115 1.60 8.20 7.35
C ASP A 115 1.87 9.53 8.06
N TRP A 116 3.04 10.15 7.80
CA TRP A 116 3.35 11.49 8.32
C TRP A 116 2.44 12.56 7.73
N ASP A 117 2.18 12.51 6.42
CA ASP A 117 1.27 13.40 5.72
C ASP A 117 -0.17 13.27 6.26
N ARG A 118 -0.67 12.04 6.40
CA ARG A 118 -2.02 11.76 6.94
C ARG A 118 -2.17 12.24 8.38
N ALA A 119 -1.12 12.13 9.19
CA ALA A 119 -1.11 12.64 10.57
C ALA A 119 -1.01 14.16 10.65
N GLY A 120 -0.73 14.84 9.53
CA GLY A 120 -0.46 16.28 9.43
C GLY A 120 0.93 16.68 9.96
N LYS A 121 1.56 15.86 10.81
CA LYS A 121 2.89 16.07 11.36
C LYS A 121 3.47 14.79 11.94
N ALA A 122 4.76 14.56 11.75
CA ALA A 122 5.54 13.65 12.59
C ALA A 122 6.42 14.44 13.56
N SER A 123 6.57 13.95 14.80
CA SER A 123 7.35 14.62 15.83
C SER A 123 8.32 13.68 16.55
N PRO A 124 9.26 13.01 15.86
CA PRO A 124 10.25 12.15 16.52
C PRO A 124 11.20 12.96 17.42
N SER A 125 11.67 12.32 18.49
CA SER A 125 12.88 12.76 19.21
C SER A 125 14.12 12.64 18.32
N GLN A 126 15.21 13.28 18.71
CA GLN A 126 16.48 13.18 17.98
C GLN A 126 16.94 11.72 17.80
N ALA A 127 16.86 10.90 18.85
CA ALA A 127 17.27 9.50 18.80
C ALA A 127 16.40 8.69 17.81
N GLU A 128 15.09 8.87 17.87
CA GLU A 128 14.14 8.21 16.95
C GLU A 128 14.39 8.63 15.49
N LEU A 129 14.58 9.94 15.24
CA LEU A 129 14.86 10.44 13.91
C LEU A 129 16.18 9.90 13.36
N VAL A 130 17.25 9.89 14.18
CA VAL A 130 18.53 9.31 13.80
C VAL A 130 18.40 7.82 13.44
N VAL A 131 17.62 7.06 14.19
CA VAL A 131 17.36 5.65 13.86
C VAL A 131 16.62 5.52 12.53
N LEU A 132 15.57 6.31 12.30
CA LEU A 132 14.81 6.30 11.05
C LEU A 132 15.70 6.61 9.83
N LEU A 133 16.56 7.63 9.94
CA LEU A 133 17.48 8.03 8.87
C LEU A 133 18.55 6.97 8.57
N ARG A 134 19.00 6.22 9.59
CA ARG A 134 20.03 5.16 9.45
C ARG A 134 19.49 3.81 9.03
N THR A 135 18.16 3.62 9.06
CA THR A 135 17.54 2.32 8.80
C THR A 135 16.59 2.44 7.63
N LEU A 136 15.37 2.94 7.87
CA LEU A 136 14.31 3.04 6.89
C LEU A 136 14.66 3.94 5.70
N PHE A 137 15.22 5.12 5.97
CA PHE A 137 15.54 6.13 4.95
C PHE A 137 17.02 6.13 4.54
N THR A 138 17.71 5.00 4.71
CA THR A 138 19.12 4.88 4.27
C THR A 138 19.23 5.14 2.77
N GLY A 139 20.10 6.06 2.37
CA GLY A 139 20.27 6.45 0.97
C GLY A 139 19.10 7.24 0.36
N CYS A 140 18.07 7.57 1.16
CA CYS A 140 16.90 8.31 0.68
C CYS A 140 16.97 9.80 1.03
N VAL A 141 17.98 10.27 1.74
CA VAL A 141 18.13 11.66 2.19
C VAL A 141 19.50 12.21 1.80
N PRO A 142 19.68 13.54 1.73
CA PRO A 142 20.99 14.15 1.54
C PRO A 142 21.99 13.73 2.63
N ASP A 143 23.24 13.51 2.23
CA ASP A 143 24.31 12.97 3.09
C ASP A 143 24.61 13.85 4.32
N ASP A 144 24.35 15.15 4.22
CA ASP A 144 24.58 16.14 5.26
C ASP A 144 23.44 16.22 6.29
N PHE A 145 22.25 15.71 5.97
CA PHE A 145 21.08 15.83 6.85
C PHE A 145 21.22 15.03 8.15
N LEU A 146 21.67 13.77 8.08
CA LEU A 146 21.87 12.94 9.27
C LEU A 146 22.95 13.52 10.22
N PRO A 147 24.13 13.93 9.74
CA PRO A 147 25.11 14.66 10.55
C PRO A 147 24.53 15.92 11.20
N ALA A 148 23.74 16.71 10.46
CA ALA A 148 23.12 17.92 10.98
C ALA A 148 22.16 17.60 12.14
N VAL A 149 21.27 16.62 11.97
CA VAL A 149 20.35 16.16 13.03
C VAL A 149 21.11 15.67 14.26
N ARG A 150 22.21 14.93 14.10
CA ARG A 150 23.06 14.46 15.21
C ARG A 150 23.82 15.59 15.92
N GLY A 151 24.11 16.67 15.20
CA GLY A 151 24.84 17.84 15.73
C GLY A 151 24.01 18.69 16.68
N VAL A 152 22.67 18.57 16.63
CA VAL A 152 21.78 19.31 17.50
C VAL A 152 21.96 18.86 18.95
N LYS A 153 22.17 19.82 19.86
CA LYS A 153 22.24 19.54 21.31
C LYS A 153 21.13 20.31 22.01
N SER A 154 20.29 19.60 22.76
CA SER A 154 19.33 20.20 23.67
C SER A 154 19.98 20.47 25.02
N THR A 155 19.86 21.70 25.52
CA THR A 155 20.22 22.04 26.89
C THR A 155 18.98 22.62 27.59
N LYS A 156 18.47 21.87 28.57
CA LYS A 156 17.46 22.37 29.52
C LYS A 156 18.19 23.03 30.68
N LYS A 157 18.29 24.35 30.67
CA LYS A 157 18.73 25.10 31.85
C LYS A 157 17.52 25.33 32.75
N MET A 158 17.53 24.70 33.91
CA MET A 158 16.61 25.05 34.99
C MET A 158 17.29 26.09 35.86
N ASP A 159 17.01 27.37 35.63
CA ASP A 159 17.37 28.41 36.59
C ASP A 159 16.36 28.33 37.75
N ALA A 160 16.83 27.74 38.86
CA ALA A 160 16.14 27.79 40.14
C ALA A 160 16.58 29.06 40.87
N ASP A 161 15.93 30.19 40.58
CA ASP A 161 16.19 31.43 41.30
C ASP A 161 15.50 31.36 42.67
N SER A 162 16.20 30.85 43.68
CA SER A 162 15.72 30.82 45.06
C SER A 162 16.12 32.12 45.78
N GLN A 163 15.43 33.23 45.49
CA GLN A 163 15.45 34.37 46.41
C GLN A 163 14.62 34.03 47.66
N ILE A 164 15.30 33.58 48.71
CA ILE A 164 14.76 33.52 50.07
C ILE A 164 14.73 34.95 50.61
N SER A 165 13.68 35.69 50.29
CA SER A 165 13.30 36.90 51.02
C SER A 165 12.01 36.59 51.78
N HIS A 166 12.02 36.85 53.09
CA HIS A 166 10.97 36.48 54.02
C HIS A 166 9.59 37.02 53.60
N GLY A 167 8.70 36.10 53.18
CA GLY A 167 7.27 36.35 53.03
C GLY A 167 6.78 36.22 51.59
N ARG A 168 6.01 35.16 51.32
CA ARG A 168 5.38 34.78 50.03
C ARG A 168 6.35 34.25 48.96
N VAL A 169 6.61 32.95 49.04
CA VAL A 169 7.31 32.18 47.99
C VAL A 169 6.35 31.95 46.82
N SER A 170 6.54 32.68 45.72
CA SER A 170 6.07 32.28 44.39
C SER A 170 7.26 31.69 43.63
N LEU A 171 7.31 30.36 43.55
CA LEU A 171 8.30 29.62 42.78
C LEU A 171 7.99 29.77 41.29
N GLY A 172 8.42 30.88 40.68
CA GLY A 172 8.44 31.03 39.23
C GLY A 172 9.62 30.27 38.66
N LYS A 173 9.43 28.99 38.30
CA LYS A 173 10.42 28.27 37.48
C LYS A 173 10.29 28.74 36.03
N SER A 174 11.13 29.65 35.57
CA SER A 174 11.27 29.87 34.12
C SER A 174 12.23 28.83 33.56
N MET A 175 11.69 27.86 32.83
CA MET A 175 12.49 26.87 32.10
C MET A 175 12.79 27.46 30.71
N ILE A 176 14.05 27.77 30.44
CA ILE A 176 14.51 28.18 29.11
C ILE A 176 15.08 26.93 28.44
N ALA A 177 14.39 26.45 27.42
CA ALA A 177 14.85 25.34 26.59
C ALA A 177 15.52 25.91 25.34
N GLU A 178 16.79 25.56 25.13
CA GLU A 178 17.56 25.97 23.96
C GLU A 178 18.08 24.74 23.22
N MET A 179 17.89 24.73 21.90
CA MET A 179 18.57 23.79 21.01
C MET A 179 19.69 24.53 20.28
N SER A 180 20.92 24.08 20.48
CA SER A 180 22.09 24.54 19.72
C SER A 180 22.30 23.67 18.49
N GLY A 181 22.85 24.25 17.41
CA GLY A 181 23.10 23.54 16.15
C GLY A 181 21.93 23.51 15.16
N VAL A 182 20.80 24.15 15.50
CA VAL A 182 19.59 24.22 14.65
C VAL A 182 19.85 24.95 13.33
N ALA A 183 20.75 25.94 13.30
CA ALA A 183 21.09 26.68 12.08
C ALA A 183 21.69 25.80 10.96
N ALA A 184 22.18 24.60 11.28
CA ALA A 184 22.68 23.64 10.31
C ALA A 184 21.57 22.71 9.75
N ILE A 185 20.37 22.74 10.34
CA ILE A 185 19.23 21.96 9.86
C ILE A 185 18.57 22.71 8.71
N PRO A 186 18.49 22.14 7.51
CA PRO A 186 17.76 22.76 6.41
C PRO A 186 16.26 22.81 6.75
N GLU A 187 15.61 23.93 6.43
CA GLU A 187 14.17 24.12 6.62
C GLU A 187 13.35 23.10 5.81
N ARG A 188 13.90 22.62 4.70
CA ARG A 188 13.27 21.63 3.83
C ARG A 188 14.29 20.59 3.34
N VAL A 189 13.89 19.33 3.37
CA VAL A 189 14.69 18.18 2.92
C VAL A 189 13.92 17.42 1.86
N SER A 190 14.62 16.98 0.82
CA SER A 190 14.07 16.14 -0.24
C SER A 190 14.40 14.67 0.03
N PHE A 191 13.39 13.83 0.17
CA PHE A 191 13.50 12.39 0.34
C PHE A 191 13.35 11.71 -1.03
N MET A 192 14.41 11.08 -1.54
CA MET A 192 14.35 10.26 -2.75
C MET A 192 14.04 8.82 -2.35
N VAL A 193 12.78 8.40 -2.47
CA VAL A 193 12.31 7.10 -1.97
C VAL A 193 11.81 6.21 -3.10
N PRO A 194 11.98 4.88 -3.00
CA PRO A 194 11.29 3.97 -3.90
C PRO A 194 9.78 4.14 -3.72
N VAL A 195 9.01 4.09 -4.81
CA VAL A 195 7.55 4.21 -4.75
C VAL A 195 6.93 2.88 -4.33
N PHE A 196 7.38 1.77 -4.91
CA PHE A 196 6.87 0.43 -4.64
C PHE A 196 7.91 -0.45 -3.92
N ALA A 197 7.44 -1.37 -3.08
CA ALA A 197 8.27 -2.30 -2.33
C ALA A 197 8.83 -3.45 -3.18
N GLN A 198 8.11 -3.79 -4.25
CA GLN A 198 8.42 -4.95 -5.07
C GLN A 198 9.47 -4.59 -6.12
N ALA A 199 10.45 -5.48 -6.32
CA ALA A 199 11.51 -5.32 -7.33
C ALA A 199 10.99 -5.32 -8.78
N ALA A 200 9.68 -5.52 -8.98
CA ALA A 200 8.99 -5.50 -10.27
C ALA A 200 9.24 -4.21 -11.06
N VAL A 201 9.28 -3.06 -10.37
CA VAL A 201 9.44 -1.75 -11.00
C VAL A 201 10.24 -0.84 -10.08
N GLU A 202 11.49 -0.57 -10.47
CA GLU A 202 12.35 0.38 -9.75
C GLU A 202 11.97 1.81 -10.12
N ILE A 203 11.04 2.38 -9.37
CA ILE A 203 10.59 3.77 -9.53
C ILE A 203 10.92 4.51 -8.25
N HIS A 204 11.64 5.61 -8.37
CA HIS A 204 11.92 6.52 -7.27
C HIS A 204 11.16 7.82 -7.45
N ALA A 205 10.72 8.41 -6.35
CA ALA A 205 10.08 9.72 -6.33
C ALA A 205 10.73 10.61 -5.27
N THR A 206 10.69 11.92 -5.50
CA THR A 206 11.17 12.91 -4.53
C THR A 206 9.99 13.44 -3.72
N ILE A 207 10.05 13.26 -2.41
CA ILE A 207 9.06 13.78 -1.46
C ILE A 207 9.71 14.87 -0.62
N ARG A 208 9.15 16.08 -0.63
CA ARG A 208 9.69 17.19 0.15
C ARG A 208 9.09 17.18 1.56
N VAL A 209 9.93 17.43 2.55
CA VAL A 209 9.56 17.47 3.96
C VAL A 209 10.14 18.73 4.58
N GLU A 210 9.29 19.54 5.20
CA GLU A 210 9.71 20.67 6.03
C GLU A 210 10.13 20.19 7.42
N VAL A 211 11.20 20.75 7.94
CA VAL A 211 11.81 20.37 9.22
C VAL A 211 11.85 21.58 10.14
N GLU A 212 11.16 21.46 11.26
CA GLU A 212 11.08 22.50 12.29
C GLU A 212 11.51 21.90 13.65
N PRO A 213 12.72 22.21 14.14
CA PRO A 213 13.16 21.77 15.46
C PRO A 213 12.35 22.44 16.58
N ASP A 214 11.79 21.64 17.48
CA ASP A 214 11.03 22.08 18.64
C ASP A 214 11.90 21.96 19.90
N ALA A 215 12.48 23.09 20.30
CA ALA A 215 13.37 23.15 21.45
C ALA A 215 12.66 22.89 22.79
N GLN A 216 11.37 23.23 22.90
CA GLN A 216 10.61 23.05 24.14
C GLN A 216 10.38 21.55 24.41
N ASN A 217 10.04 20.81 23.36
CA ASN A 217 9.72 19.39 23.45
C ASN A 217 10.90 18.46 23.11
N GLU A 218 12.05 19.02 22.70
CA GLU A 218 13.25 18.29 22.26
C GLU A 218 12.96 17.31 21.11
N ARG A 219 12.13 17.77 20.16
CA ARG A 219 11.63 16.98 19.02
C ARG A 219 11.88 17.69 17.70
N PHE A 220 11.72 16.96 16.60
CA PHE A 220 11.77 17.49 15.25
C PHE A 220 10.37 17.37 14.65
N ASN A 221 9.75 18.50 14.33
CA ASN A 221 8.50 18.52 13.60
C ASN A 221 8.78 18.35 12.11
N LEU A 222 8.18 17.34 11.51
CA LEU A 222 8.34 16.98 10.11
C LEU A 222 6.98 17.08 9.42
N TYR A 223 6.90 17.91 8.38
CA TYR A 223 5.68 18.13 7.60
C TYR A 223 5.95 17.73 6.16
N VAL A 224 5.24 16.72 5.66
CA VAL A 224 5.30 16.38 4.24
C VAL A 224 4.61 17.49 3.46
N ILE A 225 5.21 17.91 2.33
CA ILE A 225 4.58 18.92 1.48
C ILE A 225 3.29 18.32 0.88
N PRO A 226 2.12 18.97 1.06
CA PRO A 226 0.85 18.44 0.57
C PRO A 226 0.89 18.16 -0.93
N GLY A 227 0.39 16.98 -1.32
CA GLY A 227 0.31 16.55 -2.71
C GLY A 227 1.57 15.87 -3.25
N ASP A 228 2.72 15.89 -2.55
CA ASP A 228 3.92 15.21 -3.02
C ASP A 228 3.75 13.68 -3.06
N ILE A 229 2.99 13.10 -2.13
CA ILE A 229 2.63 11.66 -2.15
C ILE A 229 1.81 11.32 -3.39
N GLU A 230 0.84 12.17 -3.73
CA GLU A 230 -0.03 11.99 -4.89
C GLU A 230 0.72 12.14 -6.20
N HIS A 231 1.64 13.11 -6.28
CA HIS A 231 2.53 13.27 -7.42
C HIS A 231 3.48 12.09 -7.59
N ALA A 232 3.98 11.50 -6.49
CA ALA A 232 4.81 10.30 -6.56
C ALA A 232 4.06 9.11 -7.18
N PHE A 233 2.81 8.88 -6.78
CA PHE A 233 1.98 7.84 -7.40
C PHE A 233 1.64 8.16 -8.86
N ALA A 234 1.29 9.40 -9.18
CA ALA A 234 1.00 9.80 -10.56
C ALA A 234 2.21 9.59 -11.48
N HIS A 235 3.40 9.99 -11.03
CA HIS A 235 4.65 9.75 -11.74
C HIS A 235 4.91 8.24 -11.94
N ALA A 236 4.69 7.44 -10.90
CA ALA A 236 4.89 6.00 -11.01
C ALA A 236 3.93 5.32 -11.98
N GLU A 237 2.66 5.77 -12.02
CA GLU A 237 1.67 5.29 -12.99
C GLU A 237 2.06 5.65 -14.43
N GLU A 238 2.64 6.84 -14.66
CA GLU A 238 3.18 7.24 -15.97
C GLU A 238 4.34 6.33 -16.40
N VAL A 239 5.30 6.08 -15.50
CA VAL A 239 6.44 5.19 -15.78
C VAL A 239 5.99 3.75 -16.05
N ILE A 240 4.99 3.25 -15.33
CA ILE A 240 4.38 1.94 -15.59
C ILE A 240 3.76 1.91 -17.00
N ALA A 241 3.00 2.94 -17.38
CA ALA A 241 2.35 3.02 -18.69
C ALA A 241 3.38 2.98 -19.83
N GLU A 242 4.47 3.76 -19.70
CA GLU A 242 5.57 3.76 -20.66
C GLU A 242 6.27 2.40 -20.73
N ARG A 243 6.48 1.75 -19.58
CA ARG A 243 7.12 0.43 -19.51
C ARG A 243 6.26 -0.64 -20.15
N LEU A 244 4.96 -0.66 -19.87
CA LEU A 244 4.01 -1.59 -20.48
C LEU A 244 3.96 -1.41 -22.01
N THR A 245 3.89 -0.16 -22.48
CA THR A 245 3.91 0.15 -23.92
C THR A 245 5.19 -0.37 -24.58
N ARG A 246 6.35 -0.17 -23.93
CA ARG A 246 7.64 -0.66 -24.43
C ARG A 246 7.72 -2.20 -24.47
N LEU A 247 7.22 -2.87 -23.43
CA LEU A 247 7.22 -4.33 -23.35
C LEU A 247 6.28 -4.99 -24.36
N LEU A 248 5.15 -4.34 -24.67
CA LEU A 248 4.19 -4.81 -25.66
C LEU A 248 4.65 -4.61 -27.10
N GLY A 249 5.51 -3.62 -27.37
CA GLY A 249 6.01 -3.33 -28.72
C GLY A 249 4.87 -3.02 -29.69
N GLU A 250 4.78 -3.79 -30.78
CA GLU A 250 3.72 -3.65 -31.81
C GLU A 250 2.47 -4.49 -31.52
N SER A 251 2.38 -5.11 -30.34
CA SER A 251 1.23 -5.94 -29.96
C SER A 251 -0.07 -5.12 -29.94
N PRO A 252 -1.20 -5.67 -30.44
CA PRO A 252 -2.49 -4.98 -30.44
C PRO A 252 -3.20 -4.98 -29.07
N ILE A 253 -2.58 -5.54 -28.02
CA ILE A 253 -3.13 -5.62 -26.67
C ILE A 253 -3.28 -4.18 -26.11
N PRO A 254 -4.51 -3.72 -25.81
CA PRO A 254 -4.71 -2.38 -25.29
C PRO A 254 -4.30 -2.30 -23.82
N VAL A 255 -3.84 -1.11 -23.43
CA VAL A 255 -3.47 -0.75 -22.05
C VAL A 255 -4.37 0.38 -21.57
N TYR A 256 -5.04 0.16 -20.43
CA TYR A 256 -5.96 1.12 -19.83
C TYR A 256 -5.53 1.51 -18.42
N ARG A 257 -5.70 2.78 -18.06
CA ARG A 257 -5.55 3.25 -16.68
C ARG A 257 -6.85 3.01 -15.91
N GLY A 258 -6.77 2.30 -14.79
CA GLY A 258 -7.91 2.00 -13.92
C GLY A 258 -7.89 0.57 -13.41
N THR A 259 -9.08 0.03 -13.16
CA THR A 259 -9.29 -1.35 -12.72
C THR A 259 -10.30 -2.02 -13.66
N PRO A 260 -10.08 -3.29 -14.03
CA PRO A 260 -11.00 -4.06 -14.88
C PRO A 260 -12.35 -4.32 -14.21
#